data_AF-A0AA95HIX0-F1
#
_entry.id   AF-A0AA95HIX0-F1
#
_cell.length_a   1.000
_cell.length_b   1.000
_cell.length_c   1.000
_cell.angle_alpha   90.00
_cell.angle_beta   90.00
_cell.angle_gamma   90.00
#
_symmetry.space_group_name_H-M   'P 1'
#
loop_
_entity.id
_entity.type
_entity.pdbx_description
1 polymer ?
#
loop_
_entity_poly.entity_id
_entity_poly.type
_entity_poly.pdbx_seq_one_letter_code
_entity_poly.pdbx_strand_id
1 'polypeptide(L)'
;MHNVDCSLLLAQDTPDALVLAILCDFKGKPTQDMVNYIVLRLRELMGEDERGFRNYFEMLETLAENRDLQPNIKEAEQMLTQVDVTKFASYSWGMRDGIEKGIEKGIEQGIEQGRKEGEYKKAQEVARSLLQLGVIPEADIARIAGLPLEEVQKLRIQH
;
A
#
# COMPACT_ATOMS: atom_id res chain seq x y z
N MET A 1 -12.16 22.10 5.76
CA MET A 1 -11.03 21.21 6.09
C MET A 1 -10.82 20.22 4.94
N HIS A 2 -10.51 20.71 3.73
CA HIS A 2 -10.65 19.95 2.46
C HIS A 2 -9.34 19.90 1.64
N ASN A 3 -8.18 19.75 2.30
CA ASN A 3 -6.88 19.73 1.61
C ASN A 3 -6.13 18.39 1.71
N VAL A 4 -6.70 17.38 2.37
CA VAL A 4 -6.07 16.06 2.52
C VAL A 4 -6.46 15.20 1.32
N ASP A 5 -5.45 14.66 0.63
CA ASP A 5 -5.63 13.74 -0.50
C ASP A 5 -6.08 12.37 0.01
N CYS A 6 -7.23 11.90 -0.50
CA CYS A 6 -7.77 10.60 -0.12
C CYS A 6 -6.79 9.44 -0.40
N SER A 7 -5.88 9.56 -1.36
CA SER A 7 -4.96 8.49 -1.78
C SER A 7 -4.11 7.95 -0.63
N LEU A 8 -3.71 8.79 0.33
CA LEU A 8 -2.93 8.36 1.49
C LEU A 8 -3.73 7.50 2.46
N LEU A 9 -5.02 7.80 2.64
CA LEU A 9 -5.90 7.04 3.52
C LEU A 9 -6.42 5.78 2.82
N LEU A 10 -6.76 5.88 1.54
CA LEU A 10 -7.18 4.72 0.75
C LEU A 10 -6.05 3.69 0.61
N ALA A 11 -4.79 4.13 0.50
CA ALA A 11 -3.63 3.23 0.47
C ALA A 11 -3.37 2.50 1.80
N GLN A 12 -3.88 3.00 2.92
CA GLN A 12 -3.78 2.30 4.20
C GLN A 12 -4.71 1.10 4.29
N ASP A 13 -5.81 1.13 3.53
CA ASP A 13 -6.72 -0.01 3.35
C ASP A 13 -7.22 -0.60 4.69
N THR A 14 -7.49 0.27 5.66
CA THR A 14 -8.12 -0.09 6.95
C THR A 14 -9.51 0.53 7.05
N PRO A 15 -10.44 -0.08 7.81
CA PRO A 15 -11.79 0.47 7.99
C PRO A 15 -11.78 1.93 8.46
N ASP A 16 -10.95 2.26 9.45
CA ASP A 16 -10.81 3.62 9.97
C ASP A 16 -10.30 4.60 8.90
N ALA A 17 -9.30 4.20 8.13
CA ALA A 17 -8.75 5.05 7.08
C ALA A 17 -9.76 5.26 5.93
N LEU A 18 -10.51 4.21 5.55
CA LEU A 18 -11.56 4.29 4.54
C LEU A 18 -12.70 5.20 4.99
N VAL A 19 -13.13 5.09 6.25
CA VAL A 19 -14.17 5.97 6.81
C VAL A 19 -13.70 7.42 6.82
N LEU A 20 -12.46 7.69 7.23
CA LEU A 20 -11.89 9.04 7.18
C LEU A 20 -11.67 9.56 5.75
N ALA A 21 -11.44 8.66 4.78
CA ALA A 21 -11.24 9.03 3.39
C ALA A 21 -12.47 9.71 2.77
N ILE A 22 -13.68 9.51 3.32
CA ILE A 22 -14.90 10.20 2.87
C ILE A 22 -14.82 11.72 3.05
N LEU A 23 -14.07 12.19 4.05
CA LEU A 23 -13.88 13.60 4.34
C LEU A 23 -12.83 14.27 3.43
N CYS A 24 -12.07 13.47 2.69
CA CYS A 24 -10.91 13.94 1.94
C CYS A 24 -11.26 14.46 0.54
N ASP A 25 -10.33 15.21 -0.04
CA ASP A 25 -10.42 15.66 -1.42
C ASP A 25 -10.17 14.48 -2.37
N PHE A 26 -11.11 14.27 -3.31
CA PHE A 26 -11.06 13.21 -4.32
C PHE A 26 -10.25 13.58 -5.57
N LYS A 27 -9.62 14.77 -5.60
CA LYS A 27 -8.71 15.22 -6.66
C LYS A 27 -9.33 15.15 -8.06
N GLY A 28 -10.62 15.51 -8.15
CA GLY A 28 -11.36 15.55 -9.41
C GLY A 28 -11.84 14.18 -9.92
N LYS A 29 -11.70 13.09 -9.15
CA LYS A 29 -12.32 11.80 -9.47
C LYS A 29 -13.84 11.87 -9.23
N PRO A 30 -14.66 11.09 -9.96
CA PRO A 30 -16.10 11.08 -9.75
C PRO A 30 -16.44 10.68 -8.31
N THR A 31 -17.19 11.54 -7.63
CA THR A 31 -17.59 11.35 -6.23
C THR A 31 -18.29 10.01 -6.02
N GLN A 32 -19.23 9.64 -6.88
CA GLN A 32 -19.96 8.37 -6.75
C GLN A 32 -19.01 7.17 -6.84
N ASP A 33 -18.05 7.17 -7.76
CA ASP A 33 -17.10 6.05 -7.92
C ASP A 33 -16.21 5.90 -6.68
N MET A 34 -15.78 7.02 -6.10
CA MET A 34 -14.96 7.02 -4.88
C MET A 34 -15.75 6.57 -3.65
N VAL A 35 -17.00 7.03 -3.51
CA VAL A 35 -17.90 6.61 -2.44
C VAL A 35 -18.22 5.13 -2.58
N ASN A 36 -18.54 4.65 -3.80
CA ASN A 36 -18.74 3.24 -4.10
C ASN A 36 -17.51 2.42 -3.72
N TYR A 37 -16.32 2.87 -4.10
CA TYR A 37 -15.06 2.21 -3.74
C TYR A 37 -14.90 2.12 -2.21
N ILE A 38 -15.10 3.22 -1.48
CA ILE A 38 -14.96 3.24 -0.02
C ILE A 38 -15.97 2.29 0.64
N VAL A 39 -17.24 2.37 0.24
CA VAL A 39 -18.32 1.53 0.78
C VAL A 39 -18.10 0.06 0.47
N LEU A 40 -17.73 -0.27 -0.77
CA LEU A 40 -17.47 -1.64 -1.20
C LEU A 40 -16.21 -2.18 -0.55
N ARG A 41 -15.15 -1.38 -0.44
CA ARG A 41 -13.92 -1.80 0.21
C ARG A 41 -14.11 -1.99 1.71
N LEU A 42 -14.88 -1.11 2.36
CA LEU A 42 -15.27 -1.26 3.75
C LEU A 42 -16.11 -2.54 3.93
N ARG A 43 -17.06 -2.80 3.02
CA ARG A 43 -17.84 -4.04 3.04
C ARG A 43 -16.97 -5.28 2.87
N GLU A 44 -16.00 -5.24 1.97
CA GLU A 44 -15.04 -6.31 1.73
C GLU A 44 -14.16 -6.56 2.96
N LEU A 45 -13.61 -5.52 3.58
CA LEU A 45 -12.74 -5.63 4.75
C LEU A 45 -13.47 -6.17 5.98
N MET A 46 -14.73 -5.79 6.17
CA MET A 46 -15.53 -6.23 7.31
C MET A 46 -16.12 -7.64 7.10
N GLY A 47 -16.35 -8.05 5.85
CA GLY A 47 -16.76 -9.41 5.50
C GLY A 47 -18.04 -9.85 6.22
N GLU A 48 -17.93 -10.92 7.03
CA GLU A 48 -19.04 -11.46 7.83
C GLU A 48 -19.31 -10.67 9.11
N ASP A 49 -18.44 -9.73 9.50
CA ASP A 49 -18.69 -8.87 10.66
C ASP A 49 -19.72 -7.78 10.32
N GLU A 50 -20.98 -8.21 10.25
CA GLU A 50 -22.12 -7.36 9.99
C GLU A 50 -22.28 -6.24 11.04
N ARG A 51 -21.85 -6.49 12.28
CA ARG A 51 -21.94 -5.48 13.35
C ARG A 51 -20.87 -4.43 13.16
N GLY A 52 -19.63 -4.83 12.94
CA GLY A 52 -18.56 -3.89 12.65
C GLY A 52 -18.82 -3.11 11.36
N PHE A 53 -19.31 -3.78 10.31
CA PHE A 53 -19.69 -3.11 9.06
C PHE A 53 -20.75 -2.03 9.31
N ARG A 54 -21.84 -2.36 10.02
CA ARG A 54 -22.85 -1.35 10.39
C ARG A 54 -22.26 -0.19 11.17
N ASN A 55 -21.43 -0.47 12.19
CA ASN A 55 -20.82 0.59 13.00
C ASN A 55 -19.95 1.53 12.14
N TYR A 56 -19.08 0.99 11.29
CA TYR A 56 -18.24 1.81 10.41
C TYR A 56 -19.04 2.49 9.31
N PHE A 57 -20.11 1.86 8.81
CA PHE A 57 -20.99 2.46 7.81
C PHE A 57 -21.79 3.63 8.40
N GLU A 58 -22.29 3.53 9.64
CA GLU A 58 -22.93 4.64 10.35
C GLU A 58 -21.95 5.81 10.57
N MET A 59 -20.70 5.51 10.92
CA MET A 59 -19.65 6.54 11.00
C MET A 59 -19.40 7.18 9.64
N LEU A 60 -19.31 6.38 8.57
CA LEU A 60 -19.14 6.86 7.21
C LEU A 60 -20.28 7.77 6.78
N GLU A 61 -21.54 7.39 7.06
CA GLU A 61 -22.73 8.17 6.78
C GLU A 61 -22.73 9.49 7.55
N THR A 62 -22.43 9.46 8.85
CA THR A 62 -22.32 10.68 9.67
C THR A 62 -21.25 11.63 9.12
N LEU A 63 -20.08 11.09 8.77
CA LEU A 63 -18.99 11.91 8.24
C LEU A 63 -19.32 12.48 6.86
N ALA A 64 -20.02 11.71 6.02
CA ALA A 64 -20.47 12.12 4.70
C ALA A 64 -21.41 13.35 4.74
N GLU A 65 -22.14 13.59 5.84
CA GLU A 65 -22.95 14.81 6.02
C GLU A 65 -22.12 16.09 5.93
N ASN A 66 -20.87 16.06 6.41
CA ASN A 66 -19.98 17.23 6.36
C ASN A 66 -19.62 17.67 4.93
N ARG A 67 -19.95 16.86 3.94
CA ARG A 67 -19.71 17.09 2.51
C ARG A 67 -20.96 16.90 1.66
N ASP A 68 -22.12 16.83 2.30
CA ASP A 68 -23.41 16.62 1.65
C ASP A 68 -23.46 15.36 0.74
N LEU A 69 -22.71 14.30 1.11
CA LEU A 69 -22.58 13.07 0.32
C LEU A 69 -23.65 12.00 0.64
N GLN A 70 -24.66 12.36 1.43
CA GLN A 70 -25.78 11.48 1.79
C GLN A 70 -26.44 10.80 0.58
N PRO A 71 -26.70 11.49 -0.55
CA PRO A 71 -27.26 10.84 -1.73
C PRO A 71 -26.34 9.76 -2.30
N ASN A 72 -25.02 10.00 -2.32
CA ASN A 72 -24.03 9.08 -2.84
C ASN A 72 -23.87 7.84 -1.94
N ILE A 73 -23.90 8.03 -0.62
CA ILE A 73 -23.87 6.95 0.37
C ILE A 73 -25.13 6.08 0.24
N LYS A 74 -26.30 6.71 0.12
CA LYS A 74 -27.57 6.00 -0.09
C LYS A 74 -27.58 5.21 -1.40
N GLU A 75 -27.04 5.78 -2.47
CA GLU A 75 -26.89 5.06 -3.75
C GLU A 75 -25.92 3.87 -3.61
N ALA A 76 -24.78 4.07 -2.95
CA ALA A 76 -23.81 3.01 -2.67
C ALA A 76 -24.37 1.91 -1.73
N GLU A 77 -25.24 2.26 -0.80
CA GLU A 77 -25.96 1.30 0.05
C GLU A 77 -27.00 0.51 -0.75
N GLN A 78 -27.75 1.18 -1.63
CA GLN A 78 -28.71 0.53 -2.53
C GLN A 78 -28.02 -0.47 -3.46
N MET A 79 -26.80 -0.15 -3.88
CA MET A 79 -25.91 -1.04 -4.63
C MET A 79 -25.51 -2.31 -3.84
N LEU A 80 -25.43 -2.24 -2.51
CA LEU A 80 -25.20 -3.42 -1.66
C LEU A 80 -26.46 -4.29 -1.50
N THR A 81 -27.64 -3.68 -1.54
CA THR A 81 -28.92 -4.34 -1.26
C THR A 81 -29.60 -4.93 -2.49
N GLN A 82 -29.25 -4.47 -3.70
CA GLN A 82 -29.83 -4.93 -4.97
C GLN A 82 -28.73 -5.52 -5.87
N VAL A 83 -28.65 -6.85 -5.91
CA VAL A 83 -27.98 -7.66 -6.97
C VAL A 83 -26.72 -7.02 -7.58
N ASP A 84 -25.61 -7.15 -6.85
CA ASP A 84 -24.23 -7.37 -7.32
C ASP A 84 -23.69 -6.46 -8.45
N VAL A 85 -23.27 -5.25 -8.07
CA VAL A 85 -22.63 -4.24 -8.95
C VAL A 85 -21.33 -4.74 -9.59
N THR A 86 -20.71 -5.79 -9.05
CA THR A 86 -19.55 -6.45 -9.69
C THR A 86 -19.88 -7.03 -11.07
N LYS A 87 -21.16 -7.16 -11.42
CA LYS A 87 -21.61 -7.71 -12.71
C LYS A 87 -21.63 -6.70 -13.86
N PHE A 88 -21.42 -5.40 -13.60
CA PHE A 88 -21.29 -4.41 -14.65
C PHE A 88 -19.85 -4.38 -15.19
N ALA A 89 -19.71 -4.56 -16.50
CA ALA A 89 -18.39 -4.67 -17.15
C ALA A 89 -17.52 -3.41 -16.97
N SER A 90 -18.12 -2.22 -16.93
CA SER A 90 -17.41 -0.95 -16.72
C SER A 90 -16.81 -0.82 -15.31
N TYR A 91 -17.51 -1.30 -14.28
CA TYR A 91 -17.07 -1.29 -12.89
C TYR A 91 -15.84 -2.19 -12.70
N SER A 92 -15.89 -3.41 -13.26
CA SER A 92 -14.77 -4.37 -13.19
C SER A 92 -13.53 -3.89 -13.95
N TRP A 93 -13.68 -3.10 -15.01
CA TRP A 93 -12.55 -2.59 -15.80
C TRP A 93 -11.91 -1.34 -15.20
N GLY A 94 -12.70 -0.38 -14.72
CA GLY A 94 -12.15 0.80 -14.02
C GLY A 94 -11.39 0.44 -12.75
N MET A 95 -11.85 -0.59 -12.02
CA MET A 95 -11.18 -1.11 -10.83
C MET A 95 -9.88 -1.87 -11.17
N ARG A 96 -9.89 -2.68 -12.25
CA ARG A 96 -8.70 -3.42 -12.72
C ARG A 96 -7.58 -2.46 -13.12
N ASP A 97 -7.89 -1.43 -13.91
CA ASP A 97 -6.90 -0.45 -14.39
C ASP A 97 -6.35 0.43 -13.25
N GLY A 98 -7.17 0.74 -12.23
CA GLY A 98 -6.73 1.50 -11.06
C GLY A 98 -5.78 0.72 -10.14
N ILE A 99 -6.04 -0.57 -9.91
CA ILE A 99 -5.24 -1.43 -9.03
C ILE A 99 -3.96 -1.91 -9.72
N GLU A 100 -4.05 -2.25 -11.00
CA GLU A 100 -2.90 -2.68 -11.80
C GLU A 100 -1.82 -1.57 -11.86
N LYS A 101 -2.24 -0.31 -12.11
CA LYS A 101 -1.33 0.85 -12.03
C LYS A 101 -0.74 1.08 -10.64
N GLY A 102 -1.43 0.66 -9.57
CA GLY A 102 -0.95 0.73 -8.20
C GLY A 102 0.08 -0.35 -7.87
N ILE A 103 -0.18 -1.60 -8.24
CA ILE A 103 0.67 -2.76 -7.98
C ILE A 103 1.95 -2.69 -8.81
N GLU A 104 1.86 -2.22 -10.05
CA GLU A 104 3.02 -2.12 -10.92
C GLU A 104 4.04 -1.09 -10.37
N LYS A 105 3.57 0.08 -9.93
CA LYS A 105 4.43 1.06 -9.24
C LYS A 105 5.02 0.51 -7.93
N GLY A 106 4.25 -0.31 -7.19
CA GLY A 106 4.73 -0.97 -5.99
C GLY A 106 5.82 -2.03 -6.25
N ILE A 107 5.63 -2.89 -7.26
CA ILE A 107 6.60 -3.94 -7.67
C ILE A 107 7.90 -3.30 -8.17
N GLU A 108 7.81 -2.22 -8.94
CA GLU A 108 8.98 -1.51 -9.45
C GLU A 108 9.85 -0.97 -8.30
N GLN A 109 9.22 -0.35 -7.30
CA GLN A 109 9.92 0.13 -6.11
C GLN A 109 10.50 -1.03 -5.28
N GLY A 110 9.78 -2.15 -5.15
CA GLY A 110 10.24 -3.32 -4.42
C GLY A 110 11.42 -4.05 -5.06
N ILE A 111 11.40 -4.27 -6.38
CA ILE A 111 12.50 -4.92 -7.13
C ILE A 111 13.79 -4.10 -7.01
N GLU A 112 13.70 -2.77 -7.15
CA GLU A 112 14.87 -1.91 -7.05
C GLU A 112 15.49 -1.94 -5.65
N GLN A 113 14.67 -2.01 -4.60
CA GLN A 113 15.16 -2.19 -3.24
C GLN A 113 15.82 -3.57 -3.06
N GLY A 114 15.18 -4.65 -3.51
CA GLY A 114 15.71 -6.01 -3.38
C GLY A 114 17.03 -6.24 -4.13
N ARG A 115 17.19 -5.64 -5.31
CA ARG A 115 18.44 -5.69 -6.08
C ARG A 115 19.59 -5.06 -5.30
N LYS A 116 19.38 -3.88 -4.70
CA LYS A 116 20.39 -3.20 -3.87
C LYS A 116 20.79 -4.04 -2.66
N GLU A 117 19.82 -4.66 -1.98
CA GLU A 117 20.10 -5.54 -0.84
C GLU A 117 20.89 -6.80 -1.25
N GLY A 118 20.58 -7.39 -2.42
CA GLY A 118 21.29 -8.57 -2.94
C GLY A 118 22.74 -8.27 -3.34
N GLU A 119 22.97 -7.15 -4.02
CA GLU A 119 24.32 -6.67 -4.35
C GLU A 119 25.15 -6.47 -3.07
N TYR A 120 24.53 -5.87 -2.05
CA TYR A 120 25.17 -5.67 -0.75
C TYR A 120 25.54 -7.01 -0.07
N LYS A 121 24.63 -8.00 -0.04
CA LYS A 121 24.91 -9.32 0.56
C LYS A 121 26.02 -10.06 -0.17
N LYS A 122 26.02 -10.05 -1.51
CA LYS A 122 27.08 -10.67 -2.31
C LYS A 122 28.43 -10.04 -2.04
N ALA A 123 28.49 -8.72 -1.91
CA ALA A 123 29.69 -8.00 -1.52
C ALA A 123 30.21 -8.49 -0.14
N GLN A 124 29.32 -8.72 0.82
CA GLN A 124 29.69 -9.27 2.13
C GLN A 124 30.20 -10.71 2.07
N GLU A 125 29.61 -11.57 1.23
CA GLU A 125 30.08 -12.95 1.03
C GLU A 125 31.48 -13.01 0.43
N VAL A 126 31.73 -12.21 -0.62
CA VAL A 126 33.06 -12.07 -1.22
C VAL A 126 34.06 -11.62 -0.17
N ALA A 127 33.72 -10.61 0.62
CA ALA A 127 34.59 -10.16 1.71
C ALA A 127 34.88 -11.28 2.73
N ARG A 128 33.87 -12.07 3.12
CA ARG A 128 34.03 -13.19 4.05
C ARG A 128 34.95 -14.29 3.47
N SER A 129 34.77 -14.68 2.21
CA SER A 129 35.63 -15.69 1.58
C SER A 129 37.09 -15.23 1.51
N LEU A 130 37.33 -13.96 1.19
CA LEU A 130 38.68 -13.39 1.16
C LEU A 130 39.30 -13.31 2.56
N LEU A 131 38.50 -12.97 3.58
CA LEU A 131 38.94 -12.98 4.98
C LEU A 131 39.34 -14.39 5.44
N GLN A 132 38.60 -15.43 5.04
CA GLN A 132 38.90 -16.82 5.39
C GLN A 132 40.23 -17.32 4.79
N LEU A 133 40.67 -16.77 3.66
CA LEU A 133 41.99 -17.08 3.09
C LEU A 133 43.14 -16.56 3.98
N GLY A 134 42.90 -15.56 4.83
CA GLY A 134 43.83 -15.07 5.85
C GLY A 134 45.09 -14.36 5.33
N VAL A 135 45.21 -14.15 4.01
CA VAL A 135 46.42 -13.61 3.36
C VAL A 135 46.24 -12.21 2.77
N ILE A 136 45.01 -11.70 2.69
CA ILE A 136 44.69 -10.42 2.05
C ILE A 136 44.38 -9.37 3.13
N PRO A 137 44.99 -8.17 3.09
CA PRO A 137 44.66 -7.08 4.00
C PRO A 137 43.21 -6.60 3.86
N GLU A 138 42.56 -6.25 4.98
CA GLU A 138 41.15 -5.83 5.00
C GLU A 138 40.85 -4.61 4.13
N ALA A 139 41.80 -3.68 4.01
CA ALA A 139 41.68 -2.52 3.13
C ALA A 139 41.57 -2.93 1.65
N ASP A 140 42.30 -3.96 1.24
CA ASP A 140 42.21 -4.51 -0.11
C ASP A 140 40.93 -5.34 -0.29
N ILE A 141 40.51 -6.08 0.74
CA ILE A 141 39.24 -6.82 0.72
C ILE A 141 38.06 -5.87 0.55
N ALA A 142 38.01 -4.76 1.28
CA ALA A 142 36.98 -3.73 1.17
C ALA A 142 36.90 -3.15 -0.25
N ARG A 143 38.06 -2.84 -0.85
CA ARG A 143 38.15 -2.36 -2.23
C ARG A 143 37.70 -3.40 -3.26
N ILE A 144 38.06 -4.68 -3.08
CA ILE A 144 37.69 -5.78 -4.00
C ILE A 144 36.20 -6.10 -3.91
N ALA A 145 35.67 -6.16 -2.68
CA ALA A 145 34.27 -6.47 -2.42
C ALA A 145 33.33 -5.28 -2.70
N GLY A 146 33.87 -4.05 -2.79
CA GLY A 146 33.05 -2.84 -2.95
C GLY A 146 32.30 -2.47 -1.68
N LEU A 147 32.86 -2.78 -0.51
CA LEU A 147 32.28 -2.45 0.79
C LEU A 147 33.09 -1.37 1.52
N PRO A 148 32.46 -0.60 2.41
CA PRO A 148 33.18 0.21 3.38
C PRO A 148 34.11 -0.64 4.23
N LEU A 149 35.27 -0.10 4.59
CA LEU A 149 36.24 -0.80 5.42
C LEU A 149 35.66 -1.17 6.79
N GLU A 150 34.82 -0.31 7.38
CA GLU A 150 34.18 -0.60 8.66
C GLU A 150 33.26 -1.83 8.57
N GLU A 151 32.59 -2.04 7.43
CA GLU A 151 31.72 -3.20 7.23
C GLU A 151 32.53 -4.50 7.13
N VAL A 152 33.67 -4.49 6.42
CA VAL A 152 34.58 -5.65 6.37
C VAL A 152 35.13 -5.99 7.75
N GLN A 153 35.50 -4.98 8.54
CA GLN A 153 35.98 -5.17 9.92
C GLN A 153 34.92 -5.80 10.83
N LYS A 154 33.66 -5.36 10.72
CA LYS A 154 32.54 -5.96 11.47
C LYS A 154 32.33 -7.42 11.10
N LEU A 155 32.45 -7.78 9.81
CA LEU A 155 32.29 -9.16 9.35
C LEU A 155 33.36 -10.09 9.92
N ARG A 156 34.56 -9.59 10.24
CA ARG A 156 35.63 -10.37 10.90
C ARG A 156 35.33 -10.69 12.36
N ILE A 157 34.64 -9.80 13.08
CA ILE A 157 34.36 -9.93 14.52
C ILE A 157 33.20 -10.93 14.78
N GLN A 158 32.39 -11.22 13.77
CA GLN A 158 31.24 -12.12 13.86
C GLN A 158 31.58 -13.62 13.65
N HIS A 159 32.86 -14.00 13.70
CA HIS A 159 33.35 -15.36 13.50
C HIS A 159 34.22 -15.84 14.68
#